data_AF-A0A1J8QD70-F1
#
_entry.id   AF-A0A1J8QD70-F1
#
_cell.length_a   1.000
_cell.length_b   1.000
_cell.length_c   1.000
_cell.angle_alpha   90.00
_cell.angle_beta   90.00
_cell.angle_gamma   90.00
#
_symmetry.space_group_name_H-M   'P 1'
#
loop_
_entity.id
_entity.type
_entity.pdbx_description
1 polymer ?
#
loop_
_entity_poly.entity_id
_entity_poly.type
_entity_poly.pdbx_seq_one_letter_code
_entity_poly.pdbx_strand_id
1 'polypeptide(L)'
;MNGFSLHQLDNGACICTYNTNPLETFLKQVIFGEKATLVVGGSDDGVIYIFNKNEGMLKQVLRHADKGQVQTVMTYDRAHYSVIFKATSMNNAELTISIWSRKWDNAETSINHPLGT
;
A
#
# COMPACT_ATOMS: atom_id res chain seq x y z
N MET A 1 12.53 15.64 5.04
CA MET A 1 12.51 14.17 5.09
C MET A 1 11.21 13.75 4.42
N ASN A 2 11.27 13.10 3.25
CA ASN A 2 10.17 13.18 2.28
C ASN A 2 9.30 11.91 2.23
N GLY A 3 8.87 11.36 3.37
CA GLY A 3 8.02 10.18 3.40
C GLY A 3 8.37 9.21 4.53
N PHE A 4 8.49 7.93 4.22
CA PHE A 4 8.69 6.86 5.20
C PHE A 4 10.09 6.23 5.06
N SER A 5 10.62 5.70 6.15
CA SER A 5 11.87 4.93 6.13
C SER A 5 11.69 3.57 6.80
N LEU A 6 12.28 2.54 6.20
CA LEU A 6 12.39 1.22 6.77
C LEU A 6 13.73 1.11 7.50
N HIS A 7 13.69 0.74 8.77
CA HIS A 7 14.89 0.54 9.60
C HIS A 7 14.98 -0.90 10.08
N GLN A 8 16.21 -1.42 10.21
CA GLN A 8 16.47 -2.65 10.95
C GLN A 8 16.13 -2.43 12.43
N LEU A 9 15.44 -3.38 13.04
CA LEU A 9 15.09 -3.29 14.46
C LEU A 9 16.33 -3.40 15.37
N ASP A 10 17.28 -4.25 15.00
CA ASP A 10 18.41 -4.62 15.86
C ASP A 10 19.37 -3.46 16.14
N ASN A 11 19.57 -2.57 15.15
CA ASN A 11 20.57 -1.51 15.20
C ASN A 11 20.06 -0.14 14.71
N GLY A 12 18.80 -0.04 14.29
CA GLY A 12 18.21 1.20 13.75
C GLY A 12 18.73 1.62 12.37
N ALA A 13 19.55 0.80 11.69
CA ALA A 13 20.11 1.13 10.39
C ALA A 13 19.00 1.33 9.35
N CYS A 14 19.06 2.43 8.62
CA CYS A 14 18.12 2.70 7.53
C CYS A 14 18.39 1.73 6.37
N ILE A 15 17.38 0.93 6.04
CA ILE A 15 17.41 -0.01 4.91
C ILE A 15 16.94 0.69 3.64
N CYS A 16 15.86 1.46 3.74
CA CYS A 16 15.20 2.03 2.57
C CYS A 16 14.43 3.30 2.94
N THR A 17 14.31 4.23 1.99
CA THR A 17 13.45 5.42 2.11
C THR A 17 12.44 5.44 0.96
N TYR A 18 11.17 5.64 1.29
CA TYR A 18 10.05 5.70 0.37
C TYR A 18 9.57 7.14 0.27
N ASN A 19 9.79 7.75 -0.90
CA ASN A 19 9.49 9.16 -1.10
C ASN A 19 8.03 9.37 -1.53
N THR A 20 7.26 10.11 -0.74
CA THR A 20 5.86 10.47 -1.03
C THR A 20 5.68 11.95 -1.38
N ASN A 21 6.76 12.72 -1.50
CA ASN A 21 6.75 14.18 -1.73
C ASN A 21 5.67 14.89 -0.89
N PRO A 22 5.72 14.78 0.45
CA PRO A 22 4.67 15.30 1.31
C PRO A 22 4.54 16.82 1.17
N LEU A 23 3.30 17.32 1.11
CA LEU A 23 3.01 18.75 1.08
C LEU A 23 2.98 19.34 2.49
N GLU A 24 2.58 18.54 3.47
CA GLU A 24 2.51 18.90 4.88
C GLU A 24 3.28 17.90 5.74
N THR A 25 3.63 18.28 6.97
CA THR A 25 4.43 17.47 7.90
C THR A 25 3.59 16.57 8.80
N PHE A 26 2.32 16.35 8.47
CA PHE A 26 1.44 15.49 9.27
C PHE A 26 1.91 14.04 9.22
N LEU A 27 1.93 13.39 10.40
CA LEU A 27 2.21 11.97 10.52
C LEU A 27 1.10 11.17 9.86
N LYS A 28 1.49 10.20 9.04
CA LYS A 28 0.59 9.32 8.29
C LYS A 28 0.89 7.89 8.63
N GLN A 29 -0.16 7.07 8.67
CA GLN A 29 0.02 5.65 8.87
C GLN A 29 0.77 5.03 7.67
N VAL A 30 1.69 4.14 7.99
CA VAL A 30 2.39 3.26 7.05
C VAL A 30 2.13 1.82 7.48
N ILE A 31 1.89 0.93 6.52
CA ILE A 31 1.60 -0.48 6.78
C ILE A 31 2.22 -1.37 5.71
N PHE A 32 2.57 -2.59 6.09
CA PHE A 32 2.97 -3.63 5.14
C PHE A 32 1.75 -4.23 4.45
N GLY A 33 1.89 -4.58 3.17
CA GLY A 33 0.87 -5.32 2.42
C GLY A 33 1.47 -6.46 1.61
N GLU A 34 0.61 -7.32 1.09
CA GLU A 34 0.97 -8.51 0.31
C GLU A 34 2.08 -9.34 0.98
N LYS A 35 1.81 -9.86 2.19
CA LYS A 35 2.77 -10.64 3.00
C LYS A 35 4.10 -9.90 3.23
N ALA A 36 3.99 -8.59 3.46
CA ALA A 36 5.11 -7.68 3.66
C ALA A 36 6.10 -7.58 2.49
N THR A 37 5.62 -7.78 1.25
CA THR A 37 6.40 -7.46 0.04
C THR A 37 6.20 -6.00 -0.40
N LEU A 38 5.13 -5.35 0.06
CA LEU A 38 4.82 -3.95 -0.21
C LEU A 38 4.83 -3.10 1.04
N VAL A 39 5.14 -1.81 0.85
CA VAL A 39 4.92 -0.75 1.84
C VAL A 39 3.84 0.18 1.31
N VAL A 40 2.81 0.42 2.12
CA VAL A 40 1.65 1.24 1.78
C VAL A 40 1.63 2.44 2.72
N GLY A 41 1.57 3.65 2.16
CA GLY A 41 1.55 4.88 2.94
C GLY A 41 0.60 5.93 2.39
N GLY A 42 -0.07 6.65 3.28
CA GLY A 42 -0.96 7.76 2.93
C GLY A 42 -0.22 9.04 2.54
N SER A 43 -0.94 10.00 1.96
CA SER A 43 -0.46 11.35 1.63
C SER A 43 -1.36 12.47 2.18
N ASP A 44 -1.01 13.74 1.95
CA ASP A 44 -1.87 14.88 2.30
C ASP A 44 -2.89 15.22 1.21
N ASP A 45 -2.61 14.80 -0.03
CA ASP A 45 -3.41 15.09 -1.22
C ASP A 45 -4.39 13.96 -1.55
N GLY A 46 -4.74 13.13 -0.57
CA GLY A 46 -5.74 12.09 -0.76
C GLY A 46 -5.28 10.88 -1.59
N VAL A 47 -3.97 10.65 -1.77
CA VAL A 47 -3.43 9.43 -2.42
C VAL A 47 -2.88 8.40 -1.44
N ILE A 48 -2.72 7.18 -1.94
CA ILE A 48 -1.92 6.13 -1.32
C ILE A 48 -0.75 5.87 -2.24
N TYR A 49 0.44 5.80 -1.67
CA TYR A 49 1.63 5.31 -2.34
C TYR A 49 1.87 3.86 -1.95
N ILE A 50 2.15 3.04 -2.96
CA ILE A 50 2.49 1.63 -2.80
C ILE A 50 3.89 1.44 -3.35
N PHE A 51 4.81 1.01 -2.50
CA PHE A 51 6.21 0.77 -2.85
C PHE A 51 6.55 -0.72 -2.77
N ASN A 52 7.49 -1.16 -3.60
CA ASN A 52 8.24 -2.37 -3.32
C ASN A 52 9.05 -2.16 -2.04
N LYS A 53 8.88 -3.02 -1.03
CA LYS A 53 9.57 -2.90 0.26
C LYS A 53 11.10 -2.91 0.08
N ASN A 54 11.63 -3.81 -0.73
CA ASN A 54 13.07 -4.07 -0.80
C ASN A 54 13.77 -3.05 -1.70
N GLU A 55 13.13 -2.64 -2.80
CA GLU A 55 13.73 -1.77 -3.80
C GLU A 55 13.47 -0.28 -3.52
N GLY A 56 12.49 0.04 -2.67
CA GLY A 56 12.05 1.43 -2.47
C GLY A 56 11.29 2.02 -3.66
N MET A 57 11.10 1.24 -4.73
CA MET A 57 10.51 1.71 -5.97
C MET A 57 8.99 1.87 -5.84
N LEU A 58 8.48 3.01 -6.29
CA LEU A 58 7.04 3.27 -6.38
C LEU A 58 6.42 2.29 -7.39
N LYS A 59 5.53 1.43 -6.92
CA LYS A 59 4.79 0.48 -7.76
C LYS A 59 3.47 1.06 -8.25
N GLN A 60 2.76 1.78 -7.38
CA GLN A 60 1.42 2.27 -7.70
C GLN A 60 1.03 3.47 -6.84
N VAL A 61 0.19 4.34 -7.41
CA VAL A 61 -0.51 5.42 -6.71
C VAL A 61 -2.01 5.17 -6.82
N LEU A 62 -2.72 5.19 -5.70
CA LEU A 62 -4.17 5.03 -5.65
C LEU A 62 -4.82 6.33 -5.15
N ARG A 63 -5.68 6.94 -5.98
CA ARG A 63 -6.44 8.13 -5.58
C ARG A 63 -7.67 7.69 -4.78
N HIS A 64 -7.82 8.25 -3.59
CA HIS A 64 -9.00 8.06 -2.73
C HIS A 64 -9.93 9.26 -2.77
N ALA A 65 -9.35 10.46 -2.70
CA ALA A 65 -10.06 11.72 -2.69
C ALA A 65 -9.25 12.78 -3.41
N ASP A 66 -9.93 13.76 -4.00
CA ASP A 66 -9.29 14.91 -4.68
C ASP A 66 -8.63 15.87 -3.69
N LYS A 67 -9.13 15.88 -2.45
CA LYS A 67 -8.62 16.66 -1.32
C LYS A 67 -8.78 15.86 -0.03
N GLY A 68 -7.91 16.10 0.94
CA GLY A 68 -8.04 15.57 2.29
C GLY A 68 -6.93 14.62 2.70
N GLN A 69 -6.62 14.69 4.00
CA GLN A 69 -5.52 13.97 4.60
C GLN A 69 -5.86 12.51 4.82
N VAL A 70 -4.90 11.66 4.46
CA VAL A 70 -5.02 10.22 4.60
C VAL A 70 -4.51 9.81 5.97
N GLN A 71 -5.44 9.68 6.91
CA GLN A 71 -5.07 9.47 8.31
C GLN A 71 -4.80 8.00 8.63
N THR A 72 -5.55 7.08 8.01
CA THR A 72 -5.42 5.65 8.29
C THR A 72 -5.44 4.81 7.03
N VAL A 73 -4.61 3.77 7.05
CA VAL A 73 -4.53 2.72 6.04
C VAL A 73 -4.47 1.36 6.74
N MET A 74 -5.22 0.39 6.22
CA MET A 74 -5.19 -0.99 6.69
C MET A 74 -5.03 -1.93 5.50
N THR A 75 -4.28 -3.00 5.69
CA THR A 75 -4.11 -4.07 4.72
C THR A 75 -4.69 -5.37 5.25
N TYR A 76 -5.19 -6.20 4.34
CA TYR A 76 -5.64 -7.55 4.64
C TYR A 76 -5.20 -8.49 3.54
N ASP A 77 -4.33 -9.44 3.89
CA ASP A 77 -3.78 -10.40 2.95
C ASP A 77 -4.35 -11.81 3.24
N ARG A 78 -4.84 -12.49 2.20
CA ARG A 78 -5.17 -13.93 2.22
C ARG A 78 -4.35 -14.69 1.18
N ALA A 79 -4.64 -15.97 0.99
CA ALA A 79 -3.98 -16.80 -0.01
C ALA A 79 -4.21 -16.29 -1.46
N HIS A 80 -5.41 -15.77 -1.77
CA HIS A 80 -5.83 -15.47 -3.16
C HIS A 80 -6.27 -14.02 -3.39
N TYR A 81 -6.27 -13.18 -2.37
CA TYR A 81 -6.46 -11.74 -2.56
C TYR A 81 -5.80 -10.89 -1.47
N SER A 82 -5.43 -9.66 -1.84
CA SER A 82 -5.07 -8.57 -0.94
C SER A 82 -6.12 -7.48 -0.98
N VAL A 83 -6.30 -6.81 0.14
CA VAL A 83 -7.17 -5.65 0.27
C VAL A 83 -6.41 -4.51 0.94
N ILE A 84 -6.59 -3.29 0.42
CA ILE A 84 -6.18 -2.05 1.06
C ILE A 84 -7.46 -1.27 1.40
N PHE A 85 -7.57 -0.85 2.66
CA PHE A 85 -8.60 0.05 3.16
C PHE A 85 -7.97 1.39 3.48
N LYS A 86 -8.70 2.45 3.21
CA LYS A 86 -8.29 3.81 3.58
C LYS A 86 -9.47 4.64 4.00
N ALA A 87 -9.24 5.47 5.01
CA ALA A 87 -10.17 6.53 5.39
C ALA A 87 -9.46 7.88 5.39
N THR A 88 -10.16 8.90 4.90
CA THR A 88 -9.81 10.30 5.07
C THR A 88 -10.63 10.89 6.19
N SER A 89 -10.00 11.77 6.96
CA SER A 89 -10.70 12.65 7.89
C SER A 89 -10.23 14.08 7.66
N MET A 90 -11.18 14.96 7.34
CA MET A 90 -10.93 16.38 7.17
C MET A 90 -12.21 17.14 7.48
N ASN A 91 -12.08 18.26 8.21
CA ASN A 91 -13.23 19.02 8.72
C ASN A 91 -14.19 19.55 7.62
N ASN A 92 -13.72 19.63 6.37
CA ASN A 92 -14.46 20.20 5.23
C ASN A 92 -14.51 19.26 4.00
N ALA A 93 -14.36 17.95 4.19
CA ALA A 93 -14.47 16.97 3.10
C ALA A 93 -15.48 15.87 3.46
N GLU A 94 -16.00 15.19 2.44
CA GLU A 94 -16.78 13.98 2.65
C GLU A 94 -15.90 12.91 3.31
N LEU A 95 -16.36 12.38 4.43
CA LEU A 95 -15.71 11.28 5.14
C LEU A 95 -16.01 9.99 4.40
N THR A 96 -15.06 9.56 3.58
CA THR A 96 -15.20 8.35 2.77
C THR A 96 -14.20 7.29 3.20
N ILE A 97 -14.58 6.04 2.95
CA ILE A 97 -13.69 4.88 3.04
C ILE A 97 -13.61 4.27 1.66
N SER A 98 -12.40 4.11 1.13
CA SER A 98 -12.18 3.38 -0.13
C SER A 98 -11.51 2.05 0.13
N ILE A 99 -11.86 1.08 -0.70
CA ILE A 99 -11.39 -0.30 -0.62
C ILE A 99 -10.86 -0.69 -2.00
N TRP A 100 -9.59 -1.10 -2.06
CA TRP A 100 -9.00 -1.69 -3.26
C TRP A 100 -8.71 -3.15 -2.99
N SER A 101 -9.04 -4.01 -3.96
CA SER A 101 -8.73 -5.43 -3.89
C SER A 101 -7.92 -5.86 -5.11
N ARG A 102 -7.01 -6.81 -4.89
CA ARG A 102 -6.26 -7.49 -5.94
C ARG A 102 -6.40 -8.99 -5.72
N LYS A 103 -6.81 -9.73 -6.74
CA LYS A 103 -6.76 -11.20 -6.75
C LYS A 103 -5.42 -11.66 -7.30
N TRP A 104 -4.92 -12.78 -6.80
CA TRP A 104 -3.83 -13.51 -7.46
C TRP A 104 -4.41 -14.77 -8.05
N ASP A 105 -4.27 -14.91 -9.36
CA ASP A 105 -4.59 -16.16 -10.03
C ASP A 105 -3.47 -17.15 -9.70
N ASN A 106 -3.84 -18.32 -9.16
CA ASN A 106 -2.90 -19.42 -9.07
C ASN A 106 -2.57 -19.83 -10.51
N ALA A 107 -1.29 -19.87 -10.88
CA ALA A 107 -0.83 -20.51 -12.10
C ALA A 107 -0.97 -22.04 -12.00
N GLU A 108 -2.19 -22.54 -11.81
CA GLU A 108 -2.54 -23.96 -11.89
C GLU A 108 -3.85 -24.11 -12.65
N THR A 109 -3.84 -23.82 -13.95
CA THR A 109 -4.82 -24.40 -14.88
C THR A 109 -4.18 -24.50 -16.26
N SER A 110 -3.20 -25.40 -16.43
CA SER A 110 -2.77 -25.96 -17.74
C SER A 110 -1.72 -27.06 -17.52
N ILE A 111 -2.08 -28.14 -16.81
CA ILE A 111 -1.42 -29.43 -17.06
C ILE A 111 -2.37 -30.25 -17.90
N ASN A 112 -1.95 -30.45 -19.15
CA ASN A 112 -2.61 -31.22 -20.18
C ASN A 112 -2.97 -32.63 -19.67
N HIS A 113 -4.24 -33.00 -19.79
CA HIS A 113 -4.60 -34.41 -19.98
C HIS A 113 -4.60 -34.69 -21.48
N PRO A 114 -3.68 -35.50 -22.03
CA PRO A 114 -4.00 -36.22 -23.25
C PRO A 114 -5.07 -37.25 -22.88
N LEU A 115 -6.24 -37.16 -23.51
CA LEU A 115 -7.18 -38.26 -23.55
C LEU A 115 -6.48 -39.44 -24.24
N GLY A 116 -6.18 -40.49 -23.46
CA GLY A 116 -5.87 -41.79 -24.02
C GLY A 116 -7.14 -42.37 -24.64
N THR A 117 -7.08 -42.69 -25.94
CA THR A 117 -6.99 -44.04 -26.53
C THR A 117 -7.09 -43.89 -28.04
#